data_AF-A0A0V1G7Y7-F1
#
_entry.id   AF-A0A0V1G7Y7-F1
#
_cell.length_a   1.000
_cell.length_b   1.000
_cell.length_c   1.000
_cell.angle_alpha   90.00
_cell.angle_beta   90.00
_cell.angle_gamma   90.00
#
_symmetry.space_group_name_H-M   'P 1'
#
loop_
_entity.id
_entity.type
_entity.pdbx_description
1 polymer ?
#
loop_
_entity_poly.entity_id
_entity_poly.type
_entity_poly.pdbx_seq_one_letter_code
_entity_poly.pdbx_strand_id
1 'polypeptide(L)'
;MATYSKPQVSLLNGIVMGGGAGASVHGRFRVATENTVFAMPETALGLFPDVGASYYLSRLPGFFGEYVGLTGARLDGAEMLACGLATHFVPST
;
A
#
# COMPACT_ATOMS: atom_id res chain seq x y z
N MET A 1 -10.49 8.68 -4.96
CA MET A 1 -10.80 7.56 -4.04
C MET A 1 -10.86 8.01 -2.58
N ALA A 2 -9.85 8.73 -2.08
CA ALA A 2 -9.82 9.22 -0.70
C ALA A 2 -11.09 9.93 -0.20
N THR A 3 -11.80 10.65 -1.07
CA THR A 3 -13.02 11.41 -0.74
C THR A 3 -14.31 10.79 -1.32
N TYR A 4 -14.25 9.56 -1.81
CA TYR A 4 -15.40 8.92 -2.45
C TYR A 4 -16.46 8.53 -1.41
N SER A 5 -17.72 8.87 -1.66
CA SER A 5 -18.81 8.69 -0.69
C SER A 5 -19.31 7.25 -0.59
N LYS A 6 -19.24 6.49 -1.69
CA LYS A 6 -19.62 5.08 -1.69
C LYS A 6 -18.47 4.23 -1.13
N PRO A 7 -18.76 3.18 -0.34
CA PRO A 7 -17.73 2.27 0.13
C PRO A 7 -16.94 1.67 -1.03
N GLN A 8 -15.62 1.82 -0.99
CA GLN A 8 -14.68 1.18 -1.89
C GLN A 8 -13.98 0.04 -1.15
N VAL A 9 -13.93 -1.13 -1.79
CA VAL A 9 -13.17 -2.29 -1.33
C VAL A 9 -12.09 -2.60 -2.37
N SER A 10 -10.85 -2.64 -1.93
CA SER A 10 -9.69 -3.03 -2.74
C SER A 10 -9.22 -4.41 -2.32
N LEU A 11 -9.34 -5.37 -3.25
CA LEU A 11 -8.81 -6.72 -3.10
C LEU A 11 -7.41 -6.75 -3.69
N LEU A 12 -6.40 -6.86 -2.83
CA LEU A 12 -5.00 -6.89 -3.20
C LEU A 12 -4.60 -8.36 -3.34
N ASN A 13 -4.43 -8.83 -4.57
CA ASN A 13 -4.04 -10.22 -4.86
C ASN A 13 -2.99 -10.23 -5.97
N GLY A 14 -1.73 -10.02 -5.60
CA GLY A 14 -0.60 -9.85 -6.51
C GLY A 14 0.20 -8.57 -6.25
N ILE A 15 0.89 -8.08 -7.27
CA ILE A 15 1.77 -6.91 -7.16
C ILE A 15 0.95 -5.61 -7.09
N VAL A 16 1.20 -4.80 -6.07
CA VAL A 16 0.54 -3.52 -5.82
C VAL A 16 1.61 -2.43 -5.67
N MET A 17 1.93 -1.76 -6.77
CA MET A 17 2.98 -0.73 -6.82
C MET A 17 2.48 0.52 -7.58
N GLY A 18 3.06 1.68 -7.28
CA GLY A 18 2.72 2.97 -7.92
C GLY A 18 1.23 3.21 -8.08
N GLY A 19 0.75 3.30 -9.32
CA GLY A 19 -0.67 3.49 -9.63
C GLY A 19 -1.62 2.48 -8.95
N GLY A 20 -1.22 1.21 -8.81
CA GLY A 20 -2.02 0.19 -8.13
C GLY A 20 -2.19 0.45 -6.63
N ALA A 21 -1.14 0.97 -5.99
CA ALA A 21 -1.20 1.43 -4.61
C ALA A 21 -2.05 2.71 -4.49
N GLY A 22 -1.92 3.64 -5.45
CA GLY A 22 -2.78 4.83 -5.53
C GLY A 22 -4.26 4.50 -5.67
N ALA A 23 -4.60 3.47 -6.44
CA ALA A 23 -5.97 3.02 -6.62
C ALA A 23 -6.54 2.23 -5.42
N SER A 24 -5.71 1.88 -4.44
CA SER A 24 -6.13 0.97 -3.36
C SER A 24 -5.95 1.53 -1.95
N VAL A 25 -4.79 2.12 -1.64
CA VAL A 25 -4.43 2.51 -0.26
C VAL A 25 -5.29 3.66 0.26
N HIS A 26 -5.91 4.45 -0.61
CA HIS A 26 -6.86 5.50 -0.23
C HIS A 26 -8.27 5.00 0.08
N GLY A 27 -8.57 3.74 -0.25
CA GLY A 27 -9.87 3.12 0.00
C GLY A 27 -10.05 2.78 1.49
N ARG A 28 -11.30 2.80 1.97
CA ARG A 28 -11.63 2.47 3.36
C ARG A 28 -11.33 1.01 3.69
N PHE A 29 -11.55 0.10 2.75
CA PHE A 29 -11.31 -1.33 2.91
C PHE A 29 -10.23 -1.80 1.94
N ARG A 30 -9.15 -2.32 2.52
CA ARG A 30 -7.92 -2.77 1.84
C ARG A 30 -7.67 -4.19 2.32
N VAL A 31 -7.98 -5.17 1.49
CA VAL A 31 -7.91 -6.60 1.84
C VAL A 31 -6.70 -7.20 1.13
N ALA A 32 -5.69 -7.58 1.91
CA ALA A 32 -4.51 -8.26 1.40
C ALA A 32 -4.69 -9.79 1.40
N THR A 33 -4.05 -10.45 0.45
CA THR A 33 -3.86 -11.90 0.41
C THR A 33 -2.39 -12.27 0.58
N GLU A 34 -2.10 -13.56 0.73
CA GLU A 34 -0.74 -14.13 0.72
C GLU A 34 0.04 -13.83 -0.56
N ASN A 35 -0.65 -13.54 -1.67
CA ASN A 35 0.00 -13.19 -2.94
C ASN A 35 0.31 -11.70 -3.06
N THR A 36 -0.07 -10.89 -2.07
CA THR A 36 0.12 -9.44 -2.13
C THR A 36 1.59 -9.09 -1.98
N VAL A 37 2.10 -8.30 -2.92
CA VAL A 37 3.44 -7.71 -2.84
C VAL A 37 3.33 -6.21 -3.08
N PHE A 38 3.47 -5.43 -2.03
CA PHE A 38 3.43 -3.98 -2.08
C PHE A 38 4.83 -3.38 -2.12
N ALA A 39 5.04 -2.37 -2.95
CA ALA A 39 6.27 -1.56 -2.93
C ALA A 39 6.06 -0.19 -3.57
N MET A 40 6.99 0.72 -3.29
CA MET A 40 7.13 2.03 -3.92
C MET A 40 8.48 2.12 -4.64
N PRO A 41 8.63 1.48 -5.82
CA PRO A 41 9.92 1.41 -6.53
C PRO A 41 10.27 2.70 -7.30
N GLU A 42 9.48 3.77 -7.19
CA GLU A 42 9.63 5.03 -7.94
C GLU A 42 11.01 5.67 -7.75
N THR A 43 11.59 5.59 -6.55
CA THR A 43 12.92 6.15 -6.26
C THR A 43 14.03 5.49 -7.07
N ALA A 44 13.93 4.19 -7.35
CA ALA A 44 14.87 3.48 -8.20
C ALA A 44 14.80 3.91 -9.67
N LEU A 45 13.67 4.50 -10.09
CA LEU A 45 13.46 5.05 -11.43
C LEU A 45 13.86 6.54 -11.55
N GLY A 46 14.37 7.14 -10.47
CA GLY A 46 14.63 8.58 -10.40
C GLY A 46 13.36 9.43 -10.22
N LEU A 47 12.28 8.82 -9.75
CA LEU A 47 11.02 9.47 -9.41
C LEU A 47 10.85 9.55 -7.88
N PHE A 48 9.81 10.26 -7.43
CA PHE A 48 9.41 10.25 -6.01
C PHE A 48 8.15 9.37 -5.84
N PRO A 49 7.91 8.81 -4.63
CA PRO A 49 6.67 8.08 -4.37
C PRO A 49 5.45 8.97 -4.58
N ASP A 50 4.68 8.69 -5.63
CA ASP A 50 3.58 9.53 -6.10
C ASP A 50 2.24 9.04 -5.53
N VAL A 51 1.11 9.34 -6.19
CA VAL A 51 -0.25 8.87 -5.84
C VAL A 51 -0.65 9.05 -4.37
N GLY A 52 -0.15 10.09 -3.70
CA GLY A 52 -0.43 10.35 -2.29
C GLY A 52 0.34 9.45 -1.31
N ALA A 53 1.40 8.79 -1.74
CA ALA A 53 2.31 8.01 -0.89
C ALA A 53 2.84 8.82 0.29
N SER A 54 3.24 10.08 0.07
CA SER A 54 3.66 10.98 1.16
C SER A 54 2.60 11.15 2.25
N TYR A 55 1.30 10.98 1.93
CA TYR A 55 0.22 11.06 2.92
C TYR A 55 0.09 9.76 3.73
N TYR A 56 -0.02 8.60 3.08
CA TYR A 56 -0.26 7.36 3.83
C TYR A 56 1.02 6.77 4.42
N LEU A 57 2.19 6.92 3.78
CA LEU A 57 3.47 6.44 4.30
C LEU A 57 3.88 7.22 5.56
N SER A 58 3.69 8.54 5.59
CA SER A 58 4.01 9.36 6.78
C SER A 58 3.16 9.03 8.02
N ARG A 59 2.12 8.21 7.87
CA ARG A 59 1.24 7.77 8.95
C ARG A 59 1.49 6.32 9.37
N LEU A 60 2.46 5.64 8.76
CA LEU A 60 2.90 4.33 9.23
C LEU A 60 3.66 4.47 10.55
N PRO A 61 3.70 3.41 11.38
CA PRO A 61 4.37 3.46 12.67
C PRO A 61 5.85 3.85 12.57
N GLY A 62 6.28 4.76 13.44
CA GLY A 62 7.67 5.22 13.51
C GLY A 62 8.15 5.83 12.19
N PHE A 63 9.33 5.39 11.74
CA PHE A 63 9.94 5.84 10.48
C PHE A 63 9.75 4.83 9.33
N PHE A 64 8.83 3.87 9.49
CA PHE A 64 8.69 2.77 8.54
C PHE A 64 8.27 3.24 7.15
N GLY A 65 7.40 4.24 7.06
CA GLY A 65 6.99 4.78 5.76
C GLY A 65 8.09 5.51 5.01
N GLU A 66 9.00 6.19 5.73
CA GLU A 66 10.19 6.80 5.13
C GLU A 66 11.14 5.72 4.59
N TYR A 67 11.37 4.66 5.38
CA TYR A 67 12.15 3.52 4.93
C TYR A 67 11.58 2.89 3.66
N VAL A 68 10.29 2.54 3.64
CA VAL A 68 9.64 1.91 2.48
C VAL A 68 9.65 2.84 1.26
N GLY A 69 9.34 4.12 1.46
CA GLY A 69 9.29 5.10 0.37
C GLY A 69 10.66 5.43 -0.23
N LEU A 70 11.73 5.48 0.58
CA LEU A 70 13.08 5.78 0.08
C LEU A 70 13.75 4.57 -0.56
N THR A 71 13.64 3.40 0.08
CA THR A 71 14.34 2.18 -0.35
C THR A 71 13.60 1.38 -1.41
N GLY A 72 12.29 1.58 -1.57
CA GLY A 72 11.45 0.73 -2.41
C GLY A 72 11.31 -0.69 -1.88
N ALA A 73 11.44 -0.89 -0.56
CA ALA A 73 11.29 -2.18 0.09
C ALA A 73 9.95 -2.84 -0.28
N ARG A 74 9.98 -4.16 -0.45
CA ARG A 74 8.81 -4.97 -0.74
C ARG A 74 8.19 -5.46 0.56
N LEU A 75 6.88 -5.34 0.66
CA LEU A 75 6.09 -5.81 1.78
C LEU A 75 5.14 -6.90 1.30
N ASP A 76 5.05 -8.00 2.04
CA ASP A 76 4.02 -9.01 1.82
C ASP A 76 2.66 -8.58 2.43
N GLY A 77 1.61 -9.36 2.16
CA GLY A 77 0.27 -9.05 2.65
C GLY A 77 0.13 -9.02 4.17
N ALA A 78 0.92 -9.81 4.90
CA ALA A 78 0.89 -9.84 6.37
C ALA A 78 1.60 -8.62 6.95
N GLU A 79 2.73 -8.22 6.37
CA GLU A 79 3.46 -7.00 6.71
C GLU A 79 2.61 -5.75 6.43
N MET A 80 1.89 -5.73 5.29
CA MET A 80 0.93 -4.67 5.00
C MET A 80 -0.15 -4.53 6.08
N LEU A 81 -0.68 -5.65 6.59
CA LEU A 81 -1.64 -5.65 7.68
C LEU A 81 -1.01 -5.13 8.98
N ALA A 82 0.20 -5.62 9.30
CA ALA A 82 0.92 -5.26 10.52
C ALA A 82 1.27 -3.76 10.61
N CYS A 83 1.65 -3.15 9.47
CA CYS A 83 1.97 -1.72 9.42
C CYS A 83 0.75 -0.80 9.21
N GLY A 84 -0.45 -1.36 8.94
CA GLY A 84 -1.69 -0.61 8.73
C GLY A 84 -1.94 -0.12 7.30
N LEU A 85 -1.13 -0.58 6.32
CA LEU A 85 -1.38 -0.37 4.90
C LEU A 85 -2.57 -1.20 4.39
N ALA A 86 -2.74 -2.42 4.93
CA ALA A 86 -3.95 -3.22 4.75
C ALA A 86 -4.82 -3.14 6.01
N THR A 87 -6.13 -3.30 5.82
CA THR A 87 -7.12 -3.34 6.92
C THR A 87 -7.50 -4.77 7.30
N HIS A 88 -7.44 -5.68 6.33
CA HIS A 88 -7.81 -7.07 6.49
C HIS A 88 -6.81 -7.93 5.73
N PHE A 89 -6.63 -9.15 6.19
CA PHE A 89 -5.92 -10.19 5.47
C PHE A 89 -6.87 -11.38 5.31
N VAL A 90 -7.01 -11.88 4.09
CA VAL A 90 -7.85 -13.04 3.76
C VAL A 90 -7.07 -13.94 2.80
N PRO A 91 -6.91 -15.24 3.12
CA PRO A 91 -6.33 -16.19 2.18
C PRO A 91 -7.06 -16.19 0.84
N SER A 92 -6.34 -16.32 -0.27
CA SER A 92 -6.94 -16.30 -1.61
C SER A 92 -7.72 -17.56 -1.97
N THR A 93 -7.55 -18.65 -1.19
CA THR A 93 -8.17 -19.97 -1.37
C THR A 93 -8.88 -20.43 -0.09
#